data_AF-R8BHJ6-F1
#
_entry.id   AF-R8BHJ6-F1
#
_cell.length_a   1.000
_cell.length_b   1.000
_cell.length_c   1.000
_cell.angle_alpha   90.00
_cell.angle_beta   90.00
_cell.angle_gamma   90.00
#
_symmetry.space_group_name_H-M   'P 1'
#
loop_
_entity.id
_entity.type
_entity.pdbx_description
1 polymer ?
#
loop_
_entity_poly.entity_id
_entity_poly.type
_entity_poly.pdbx_seq_one_letter_code
_entity_poly.pdbx_strand_id
1 'polypeptide(L)'
;MAITRRSLKKFGHSCCLMVHICLDLDAATAELPAVCAGDLDADPASGLGTNATLPAGERRVPKAVIFGGGIPDEEVAKVGDAVRASAPGIRFVKVARQEVLDAGAEKPNPEVIVGILRGKLAGL
;
A
#
# COMPACT_ATOMS: atom_id res chain seq x y z
N MET A 1 -1.16 7.38 8.33
CA MET A 1 0.07 8.14 8.02
C MET A 1 0.08 8.46 6.53
N ALA A 2 -0.18 9.72 6.14
CA ALA A 2 -0.35 10.09 4.73
C ALA A 2 0.99 10.49 4.10
N ILE A 3 1.51 9.68 3.19
CA ILE A 3 2.67 10.04 2.35
C ILE A 3 2.20 11.11 1.37
N THR A 4 2.73 12.32 1.46
CA THR A 4 2.30 13.46 0.64
C THR A 4 2.78 13.31 -0.81
N ARG A 5 1.96 13.78 -1.77
CA ARG A 5 2.23 13.72 -3.23
C ARG A 5 3.61 14.26 -3.67
N ARG A 6 4.26 15.12 -2.88
CA ARG A 6 5.58 15.69 -3.22
C ARG A 6 6.71 14.66 -3.20
N SER A 7 6.72 13.74 -2.24
CA SER A 7 7.80 12.75 -2.12
C SER A 7 7.77 11.68 -3.21
N LEU A 8 6.63 11.56 -3.92
CA LEU A 8 6.40 10.53 -4.94
C LEU A 8 6.80 10.95 -6.36
N LYS A 9 7.03 12.25 -6.63
CA LYS A 9 7.46 12.73 -7.96
C LYS A 9 8.84 12.21 -8.39
N LYS A 10 9.66 11.68 -7.47
CA LYS A 10 10.99 11.11 -7.78
C LYS A 10 10.95 9.69 -8.38
N PHE A 11 9.78 9.12 -8.68
CA PHE A 11 9.62 7.74 -9.18
C PHE A 11 9.63 7.55 -10.70
N GLY A 12 9.95 8.58 -11.50
CA GLY A 12 10.52 8.46 -12.87
C GLY A 12 9.71 7.75 -13.96
N HIS A 13 8.60 7.11 -13.64
CA HIS A 13 7.64 6.53 -14.56
C HIS A 13 6.28 7.14 -14.23
N SER A 14 5.41 7.28 -15.22
CA SER A 14 3.99 7.61 -15.04
C SER A 14 3.22 6.49 -14.31
N CYS A 15 3.81 5.92 -13.25
CA CYS A 15 3.18 4.99 -12.35
C CYS A 15 2.20 5.79 -11.51
N CYS A 16 0.98 5.87 -12.01
CA CYS A 16 -0.04 6.71 -11.41
C CYS A 16 -0.53 6.03 -10.12
N LEU A 17 0.07 6.44 -9.00
CA LEU A 17 -0.13 5.88 -7.68
C LEU A 17 -1.62 5.79 -7.32
N MET A 18 -2.04 4.60 -6.87
CA MET A 18 -3.37 4.35 -6.34
C MET A 18 -3.26 4.29 -4.81
N VAL A 19 -4.12 5.06 -4.15
CA VAL A 19 -4.28 5.04 -2.68
C VAL A 19 -5.59 4.33 -2.39
N HIS A 20 -5.53 3.31 -1.54
CA HIS A 20 -6.69 2.63 -0.95
C HIS A 20 -6.60 2.77 0.57
N ILE A 21 -7.68 3.17 1.23
CA ILE A 21 -7.68 3.37 2.68
C ILE A 21 -8.70 2.43 3.30
N CYS A 22 -8.21 1.47 4.09
CA CYS A 22 -9.01 0.67 5.00
C CYS A 22 -8.84 1.21 6.42
N LEU A 23 -9.93 1.32 7.17
CA LEU A 23 -9.93 1.90 8.52
C LEU A 23 -9.81 0.85 9.63
N ASP A 24 -10.05 -0.41 9.31
CA ASP A 24 -9.94 -1.55 10.20
C ASP A 24 -9.48 -2.80 9.44
N LEU A 25 -9.19 -3.86 10.19
CA LEU A 25 -8.68 -5.11 9.67
C LEU A 25 -9.73 -5.85 8.82
N ASP A 26 -11.00 -5.78 9.19
CA ASP A 26 -12.07 -6.50 8.50
C ASP A 26 -12.26 -5.93 7.09
N ALA A 27 -12.33 -4.60 6.97
CA ALA A 27 -12.30 -3.88 5.71
C ALA A 27 -11.04 -4.20 4.90
N ALA A 28 -9.86 -4.22 5.53
CA ALA A 28 -8.63 -4.58 4.84
C ALA A 28 -8.65 -6.00 4.27
N THR A 29 -9.21 -6.96 5.01
CA THR A 29 -9.30 -8.36 4.56
C THR A 29 -10.39 -8.62 3.53
N ALA A 30 -11.41 -7.76 3.43
CA ALA A 30 -12.45 -7.86 2.42
C ALA A 30 -12.10 -7.08 1.14
N GLU A 31 -11.66 -5.83 1.29
CA GLU A 31 -11.47 -4.91 0.18
C GLU A 31 -10.16 -5.12 -0.57
N LEU A 32 -9.04 -5.35 0.14
CA LEU A 32 -7.73 -5.46 -0.51
C LEU A 32 -7.64 -6.66 -1.46
N PRO A 33 -8.18 -7.85 -1.12
CA PRO A 33 -8.19 -8.95 -2.07
C PRO A 33 -9.02 -8.64 -3.32
N ALA A 34 -10.19 -8.01 -3.16
CA ALA A 34 -11.09 -7.65 -4.27
C ALA A 34 -10.42 -6.65 -5.23
N VAL A 35 -9.91 -5.53 -4.70
CA VAL A 35 -9.29 -4.49 -5.53
C VAL A 35 -8.00 -4.99 -6.20
N CYS A 36 -7.25 -5.87 -5.52
CA CYS A 36 -6.07 -6.50 -6.09
C CYS A 36 -6.38 -7.54 -7.16
N ALA A 37 -7.54 -8.21 -7.08
CA ALA A 37 -8.03 -9.12 -8.11
C ALA A 37 -8.63 -8.39 -9.32
N GLY A 38 -8.79 -7.07 -9.23
CA GLY A 38 -9.31 -6.23 -10.31
C GLY A 38 -10.80 -5.95 -10.21
N ASP A 39 -11.45 -6.24 -9.08
CA ASP A 39 -12.77 -5.70 -8.78
C ASP A 39 -12.62 -4.22 -8.40
N LEU A 40 -12.88 -3.36 -9.38
CA LEU A 40 -12.77 -1.91 -9.24
C LEU A 40 -14.11 -1.24 -9.01
N ASP A 41 -15.21 -2.01 -8.95
CA ASP A 41 -16.54 -1.49 -8.71
C ASP A 41 -16.93 -1.51 -7.22
N ALA A 42 -16.16 -2.23 -6.41
CA ALA A 42 -16.25 -2.16 -4.96
C ALA A 42 -15.85 -0.76 -4.43
N ASP A 43 -16.80 -0.08 -3.78
CA ASP A 43 -16.53 1.17 -3.08
C ASP A 43 -15.73 0.89 -1.79
N PRO A 44 -14.62 1.61 -1.53
CA PRO A 44 -13.92 1.49 -0.26
C PRO A 44 -14.85 1.94 0.88
N ALA A 45 -14.95 1.17 1.96
CA ALA A 45 -15.82 1.51 3.09
C ALA A 45 -15.46 2.86 3.73
N SER A 46 -14.19 3.28 3.61
CA SER A 46 -13.73 4.59 4.07
C SER A 46 -14.24 5.76 3.22
N GLY A 47 -14.69 5.51 1.98
CA GLY A 47 -14.94 6.54 0.97
C GLY A 47 -13.68 7.29 0.53
N LEU A 48 -12.49 6.85 0.96
CA LEU A 48 -11.22 7.53 0.70
C LEU A 48 -10.33 6.66 -0.18
N GLY A 49 -9.79 7.28 -1.23
CA GLY A 49 -8.85 6.61 -2.11
C GLY A 49 -8.87 7.20 -3.50
N THR A 50 -7.91 6.79 -4.32
CA THR A 50 -7.83 7.25 -5.71
C THR A 50 -8.97 6.66 -6.55
N ASN A 51 -9.31 5.39 -6.33
CA ASN A 51 -10.42 4.74 -7.06
C ASN A 51 -11.80 5.22 -6.59
N ALA A 52 -11.93 5.71 -5.35
CA ALA A 52 -13.18 6.28 -4.83
C ALA A 52 -13.64 7.51 -5.61
N THR A 53 -12.70 8.29 -6.15
CA THR A 53 -12.99 9.54 -6.86
C THR A 53 -12.87 9.44 -8.38
N LEU A 54 -12.31 8.34 -8.90
CA LEU A 54 -12.11 8.16 -10.34
C LEU A 54 -13.35 7.54 -11.00
N PRO A 55 -13.69 7.96 -12.23
CA PRO A 55 -14.66 7.26 -13.07
C PRO A 55 -14.25 5.79 -13.28
N ALA A 56 -15.22 4.90 -13.46
CA ALA A 56 -15.00 3.45 -13.55
C ALA A 56 -13.87 3.05 -14.55
N GLY A 57 -13.83 3.66 -15.74
CA GLY A 57 -12.81 3.38 -16.76
C GLY A 57 -11.40 3.89 -16.45
N GLU A 58 -11.23 4.72 -15.41
CA GLU A 58 -9.94 5.26 -14.99
C GLU A 58 -9.40 4.64 -13.70
N ARG A 59 -10.21 3.81 -13.04
CA ARG A 59 -9.81 3.10 -11.81
C ARG A 59 -8.67 2.14 -12.09
N ARG A 60 -7.85 1.89 -11.07
CA ARG A 60 -6.59 1.15 -11.22
C ARG A 60 -6.49 -0.03 -10.27
N VAL A 61 -5.98 -1.13 -10.79
CA VAL A 61 -5.60 -2.31 -10.02
C VAL A 61 -4.22 -2.07 -9.37
N PRO A 62 -4.07 -2.23 -8.05
CA PRO A 62 -2.78 -2.18 -7.37
C PRO A 62 -1.83 -3.25 -7.91
N LYS A 63 -0.51 -2.97 -7.88
CA LYS A 63 0.55 -3.95 -8.20
C LYS A 63 1.34 -4.41 -6.97
N ALA A 64 1.24 -3.65 -5.89
CA ALA A 64 1.90 -3.93 -4.64
C ALA A 64 1.09 -3.38 -3.47
N VAL A 65 1.19 -4.04 -2.32
CA VAL A 65 0.64 -3.59 -1.04
C VAL A 65 1.82 -3.26 -0.11
N ILE A 66 1.80 -2.06 0.46
CA ILE A 66 2.84 -1.58 1.37
C ILE A 66 2.24 -1.46 2.78
N PHE A 67 2.79 -2.21 3.74
CA PHE A 67 2.43 -2.13 5.15
C PHE A 67 3.38 -1.20 5.91
N GLY A 68 2.81 -0.28 6.68
CA GLY A 68 3.57 0.58 7.59
C GLY A 68 3.94 -0.15 8.89
N GLY A 69 4.94 0.37 9.58
CA GLY A 69 5.51 -0.27 10.77
C GLY A 69 4.63 -0.27 12.02
N GLY A 70 3.45 0.36 11.98
CA GLY A 70 2.48 0.33 13.07
C GLY A 70 1.50 -0.84 13.00
N ILE A 71 1.55 -1.66 11.95
CA ILE A 71 0.65 -2.81 11.77
C ILE A 71 1.34 -4.07 12.34
N PRO A 72 0.68 -4.83 13.23
CA PRO A 72 1.19 -6.10 13.76
C PRO A 72 1.52 -7.12 12.65
N ASP A 73 2.46 -8.04 12.90
CA ASP A 73 2.87 -9.03 11.89
C ASP A 73 1.75 -10.02 11.57
N GLU A 74 0.93 -10.38 12.56
CA GLU A 74 -0.22 -11.26 12.42
C GLU A 74 -1.30 -10.67 11.49
N GLU A 75 -1.53 -9.36 11.56
CA GLU A 75 -2.47 -8.67 10.67
C GLU A 75 -1.93 -8.58 9.25
N VAL A 76 -0.62 -8.32 9.10
CA VAL A 76 0.06 -8.33 7.80
C VAL A 76 -0.03 -9.71 7.15
N ALA A 77 0.15 -10.78 7.92
CA ALA A 77 0.00 -12.15 7.43
C ALA A 77 -1.45 -12.41 7.01
N LYS A 78 -2.43 -12.09 7.85
CA LYS A 78 -3.86 -12.30 7.56
C LYS A 78 -4.28 -11.61 6.26
N VAL A 79 -3.93 -10.33 6.09
CA VAL A 79 -4.24 -9.57 4.87
C VAL A 79 -3.44 -10.10 3.69
N GLY A 80 -2.15 -10.39 3.88
CA GLY A 80 -1.28 -10.92 2.83
C GLY A 80 -1.78 -12.23 2.26
N ASP A 81 -2.23 -13.15 3.10
CA ASP A 81 -2.76 -14.45 2.67
C ASP A 81 -4.08 -14.32 1.94
N ALA A 82 -4.98 -13.46 2.42
CA ALA A 82 -6.25 -13.17 1.73
C ALA A 82 -6.01 -12.58 0.32
N VAL A 83 -5.06 -11.64 0.20
CA VAL A 83 -4.72 -11.03 -1.09
C VAL A 83 -4.02 -12.04 -2.01
N ARG A 84 -3.08 -12.86 -1.51
CA ARG A 84 -2.42 -13.89 -2.32
C ARG A 84 -3.39 -14.93 -2.88
N ALA A 85 -4.40 -15.30 -2.09
CA ALA A 85 -5.43 -16.24 -2.54
C ALA A 85 -6.24 -15.71 -3.73
N SER A 86 -6.47 -14.39 -3.79
CA SER A 86 -7.28 -13.75 -4.83
C SER A 86 -6.43 -13.18 -5.99
N ALA A 87 -5.20 -12.77 -5.70
CA ALA A 87 -4.31 -12.05 -6.60
C ALA A 87 -2.83 -12.46 -6.34
N PRO A 88 -2.39 -13.63 -6.81
CA PRO A 88 -1.07 -14.17 -6.50
C PRO A 88 0.10 -13.35 -7.08
N GLY A 89 -0.17 -12.48 -8.06
CA GLY A 89 0.85 -11.61 -8.67
C GLY A 89 1.18 -10.34 -7.87
N ILE A 90 0.48 -10.08 -6.75
CA ILE A 90 0.68 -8.87 -5.94
C ILE A 90 1.91 -9.00 -5.07
N ARG A 91 2.74 -7.95 -5.08
CA ARG A 91 3.93 -7.86 -4.25
C ARG A 91 3.60 -7.24 -2.89
N PHE A 92 4.27 -7.71 -1.83
CA PHE A 92 4.08 -7.18 -0.49
C PHE A 92 5.38 -6.60 0.04
N VAL A 93 5.30 -5.42 0.64
CA VAL A 93 6.43 -4.77 1.29
C VAL A 93 5.99 -4.30 2.66
N LYS A 94 6.64 -4.77 3.72
CA LYS A 94 6.51 -4.18 5.06
C LYS A 94 7.71 -3.29 5.34
N VAL A 95 7.46 -2.09 5.87
CA VAL A 95 8.51 -1.23 6.41
C VAL A 95 8.29 -1.14 7.91
N ALA A 96 9.05 -1.92 8.69
CA ALA A 96 8.90 -1.89 10.14
C ALA A 96 9.38 -0.55 10.72
N ARG A 97 8.81 -0.16 11.87
CA ARG A 97 9.22 1.06 12.57
C ARG A 97 10.70 1.00 12.95
N GLN A 98 11.15 -0.17 13.39
CA GLN A 98 12.54 -0.38 13.78
C GLN A 98 13.50 -0.14 12.60
N GLU A 99 13.16 -0.59 11.39
CA GLU A 99 13.98 -0.34 10.20
C GLU A 99 14.15 1.15 9.89
N VAL A 100 13.13 1.97 10.19
CA VAL A 100 13.19 3.43 10.02
C VAL A 100 14.07 4.06 11.10
N LEU A 101 14.00 3.56 12.34
CA LEU A 101 14.84 4.01 13.46
C LEU A 101 16.32 3.64 13.23
N ASP A 102 16.58 2.40 12.80
CA ASP A 102 17.92 1.88 12.51
C ASP A 102 18.59 2.63 11.34
N ALA A 103 17.79 3.12 10.40
CA ALA A 103 18.24 3.98 9.31
C ALA A 103 18.49 5.44 9.74
N GLY A 104 18.43 5.74 11.04
CA GLY A 104 18.82 7.03 11.62
C GLY A 104 17.72 8.09 11.69
N ALA A 105 16.44 7.71 11.53
CA ALA A 105 15.34 8.66 11.63
C ALA A 105 14.70 8.65 13.03
N GLU A 106 14.80 9.75 13.77
CA GLU A 106 14.14 9.90 15.09
C GLU A 106 12.61 10.10 14.99
N LYS A 107 12.14 10.52 13.81
CA LYS A 107 10.74 10.78 13.46
C LYS A 107 10.46 10.20 12.08
N PRO A 108 9.19 10.04 11.67
CA PRO A 108 8.87 9.60 10.30
C PRO A 108 9.49 10.54 9.26
N ASN A 109 10.64 10.16 8.72
CA ASN A 109 11.38 10.93 7.73
C ASN A 109 11.06 10.35 6.34
N PRO A 110 10.33 11.09 5.48
CA PRO A 110 9.94 10.61 4.16
C PRO A 110 11.13 10.20 3.29
N GLU A 111 12.28 10.84 3.42
CA GLU A 111 13.46 10.53 2.59
C GLU A 111 14.06 9.17 2.96
N VAL A 112 14.15 8.88 4.26
CA VAL A 112 14.63 7.60 4.78
C VAL A 112 13.68 6.48 4.41
N ILE A 113 12.37 6.69 4.59
CA ILE A 113 11.34 5.71 4.23
C ILE A 113 11.37 5.40 2.73
N VAL A 114 11.52 6.43 1.88
CA VAL A 114 11.65 6.24 0.43
C VAL A 114 12.91 5.47 0.07
N GLY A 115 14.03 5.69 0.77
CA GLY A 115 15.26 4.91 0.61
C GLY A 115 15.05 3.42 0.89
N ILE A 116 14.45 3.09 2.03
CA ILE A 116 14.14 1.71 2.43
C ILE A 116 13.17 1.06 1.42
N LEU A 117 12.10 1.77 1.06
CA LEU A 117 11.11 1.28 0.09
C LEU A 117 11.74 0.99 -1.27
N ARG A 118 12.64 1.85 -1.75
CA ARG A 118 13.36 1.62 -3.02
C ARG A 118 14.24 0.38 -2.95
N GLY A 119 14.97 0.18 -1.85
CA GLY A 119 15.76 -1.03 -1.65
C GLY A 119 14.92 -2.30 -1.70
N LYS A 120 13.78 -2.31 -0.99
CA LYS A 120 12.87 -3.46 -0.98
C LYS A 120 12.19 -3.71 -2.32
N LEU A 121 11.78 -2.64 -3.02
CA LEU A 121 11.14 -2.76 -4.34
C LEU A 121 12.12 -3.16 -5.45
N ALA A 122 13.40 -2.81 -5.34
CA ALA A 122 14.42 -3.23 -6.31
C ALA A 122 14.80 -4.72 -6.17
N GLY A 123 14.56 -5.31 -5.00
CA GLY A 123 14.76 -6.75 -4.74
C GLY A 123 13.56 -7.64 -5.11
N LEU A 124 12.50 -7.07 -5.69
CA LEU A 124 11.26 -7.76 -6.09
C LEU A 124 11.07 -7.75 -7.61
#